data_AF-A0A6P5EGK7-F1
#
_entry.id   AF-A0A6P5EGK7-F1
#
_cell.length_a   1.000
_cell.length_b   1.000
_cell.length_c   1.000
_cell.angle_alpha   90.00
_cell.angle_beta   90.00
_cell.angle_gamma   90.00
#
_symmetry.space_group_name_H-M   'P 1'
#
loop_
_entity.id
_entity.type
_entity.pdbx_description
1 polymer ?
#
loop_
_entity_poly.entity_id
_entity_poly.type
_entity_poly.pdbx_seq_one_letter_code
_entity_poly.pdbx_strand_id
1 'polypeptide(L)'
;MMQARAGIREVHFLPFNPVDKRTALTYIDANGNWHRVSKGAPEQIMSLCNCREDVRKKAHSVIDKFAERGLRSLAVARQEVPEKSKESPGGPWEFVLQNISKTPSLPI
;
A
#
# COMPACT_ATOMS: atom_id res chain seq x y z
N MET A 1 -16.53 0.90 -12.64
CA MET A 1 -15.82 0.58 -11.38
C MET A 1 -15.58 -0.93 -11.13
N MET A 2 -16.17 -1.88 -11.88
CA MET A 2 -16.16 -3.31 -11.50
C MET A 2 -14.92 -4.12 -11.93
N GLN A 3 -14.06 -3.60 -12.81
CA GLN A 3 -12.93 -4.38 -13.35
C GLN A 3 -11.72 -4.50 -12.40
N ALA A 4 -11.55 -3.58 -11.44
CA ALA A 4 -10.34 -3.54 -10.59
C ALA A 4 -10.23 -4.71 -9.59
N ARG A 5 -11.32 -5.45 -9.36
CA ARG A 5 -11.39 -6.60 -8.43
C ARG A 5 -11.58 -7.94 -9.14
N ALA A 6 -11.53 -7.95 -10.48
CA ALA A 6 -11.65 -9.19 -11.24
C ALA A 6 -10.50 -10.15 -10.87
N GLY A 7 -10.84 -11.38 -10.48
CA GLY A 7 -9.87 -12.43 -10.18
C GLY A 7 -9.27 -12.41 -8.76
N ILE A 8 -9.78 -11.57 -7.85
CA ILE A 8 -9.40 -11.63 -6.43
C ILE A 8 -10.62 -11.84 -5.52
N ARG A 9 -10.48 -12.67 -4.50
CA ARG A 9 -11.48 -12.84 -3.44
C ARG A 9 -11.06 -12.06 -2.20
N GLU A 10 -11.83 -11.04 -1.84
CA GLU A 10 -11.58 -10.27 -0.62
C GLU A 10 -11.84 -11.14 0.62
N VAL A 11 -10.89 -11.14 1.55
CA VAL A 11 -11.00 -11.87 2.83
C VAL A 11 -11.27 -10.92 3.97
N HIS A 12 -10.51 -9.83 4.04
CA HIS A 12 -10.62 -8.88 5.13
C HIS A 12 -10.17 -7.50 4.69
N PHE A 13 -11.01 -6.50 4.96
CA PHE A 13 -10.71 -5.10 4.68
C PHE A 13 -10.59 -4.34 6.00
N LEU A 14 -9.45 -3.70 6.21
CA LEU A 14 -9.20 -2.80 7.32
C LEU A 14 -9.34 -1.35 6.81
N PRO A 15 -10.43 -0.63 7.18
CA PRO A 15 -10.64 0.74 6.74
C PRO A 15 -9.55 1.68 7.28
N PHE A 16 -9.52 2.92 6.76
CA PHE A 16 -8.58 3.92 7.23
C PHE A 16 -8.73 4.15 8.75
N ASN A 17 -7.65 3.94 9.50
CA ASN A 17 -7.56 4.26 10.91
C ASN A 17 -6.71 5.55 11.09
N PRO A 18 -7.20 6.61 11.76
CA PRO A 18 -6.46 7.87 11.93
C PRO A 18 -5.19 7.74 12.78
N VAL A 19 -5.07 6.70 13.62
CA VAL A 19 -3.85 6.40 14.39
C VAL A 19 -2.79 5.79 13.48
N ASP A 20 -3.18 4.76 12.72
CA ASP A 20 -2.33 3.99 11.84
C ASP A 20 -2.06 4.65 10.47
N LYS A 21 -2.91 5.61 10.10
CA LYS A 21 -2.98 6.36 8.82
C LYS A 21 -2.83 5.49 7.56
N ARG A 22 -3.38 4.28 7.60
CA ARG A 22 -3.35 3.32 6.49
C ARG A 22 -4.67 2.58 6.36
N THR A 23 -4.90 2.03 5.17
CA THR A 23 -5.95 1.07 4.86
C THR A 23 -5.27 -0.23 4.44
N ALA A 24 -5.84 -1.39 4.75
CA ALA A 24 -5.30 -2.67 4.30
C ALA A 24 -6.39 -3.58 3.73
N LEU A 25 -6.01 -4.44 2.80
CA LEU A 25 -6.86 -5.48 2.21
C LEU A 25 -6.08 -6.79 2.23
N THR A 26 -6.69 -7.82 2.81
CA THR A 26 -6.27 -9.21 2.66
C THR A 26 -7.18 -9.86 1.61
N TYR A 27 -6.59 -10.45 0.58
CA TYR A 27 -7.31 -11.08 -0.52
C TYR A 27 -6.62 -12.37 -0.96
N ILE A 28 -7.34 -13.16 -1.73
CA ILE A 28 -6.87 -14.40 -2.33
C ILE A 28 -6.86 -14.21 -3.83
N ASP A 29 -5.73 -14.48 -4.48
CA ASP A 29 -5.61 -14.41 -5.93
C ASP A 29 -6.26 -15.63 -6.63
N ALA A 30 -6.28 -15.62 -7.96
CA ALA A 30 -6.83 -16.72 -8.76
C ALA A 30 -6.09 -18.06 -8.56
N ASN A 31 -4.86 -18.03 -8.07
CA ASN A 31 -4.04 -19.22 -7.79
C ASN A 31 -4.28 -19.77 -6.36
N GLY A 32 -5.13 -19.11 -5.56
CA GLY A 32 -5.39 -19.50 -4.18
C GLY A 32 -4.32 -19.04 -3.18
N ASN A 33 -3.43 -18.14 -3.59
CA ASN A 33 -2.43 -17.54 -2.70
C ASN A 33 -3.04 -16.35 -1.96
N TRP A 34 -2.67 -16.22 -0.70
CA TRP A 34 -3.14 -15.14 0.15
C TRP A 34 -2.14 -13.99 0.10
N HIS A 35 -2.67 -12.80 -0.13
CA HIS A 35 -1.91 -11.56 -0.19
C HIS A 35 -2.51 -10.56 0.78
N ARG A 36 -1.64 -9.72 1.35
CA ARG A 36 -2.05 -8.55 2.11
C ARG A 36 -1.41 -7.32 1.50
N VAL A 37 -2.23 -6.32 1.20
CA VAL A 37 -1.79 -5.03 0.69
C VAL A 37 -2.20 -3.93 1.65
N SER A 38 -1.36 -2.92 1.81
CA SER A 38 -1.68 -1.73 2.60
C SER A 38 -1.28 -0.47 1.85
N LYS A 39 -2.07 0.59 1.99
CA LYS A 39 -1.77 1.91 1.41
C LYS A 39 -1.93 3.00 2.46
N GLY A 40 -1.07 4.02 2.40
CA GLY A 40 -1.09 5.11 3.37
C GLY A 40 0.01 6.14 3.14
N ALA A 41 0.24 6.97 4.16
CA ALA A 41 1.33 7.94 4.14
C ALA A 41 2.69 7.22 4.04
N PRO A 42 3.66 7.74 3.27
CA PRO A 42 4.96 7.08 3.08
C PRO A 42 5.67 6.68 4.37
N GLU A 43 5.74 7.57 5.36
CA GLU A 43 6.37 7.28 6.67
C GLU A 43 5.76 6.07 7.38
N GLN A 44 4.43 5.92 7.29
CA GLN A 44 3.73 4.85 7.97
C GLN A 44 3.93 3.51 7.29
N ILE A 45 3.94 3.51 5.95
CA ILE A 45 4.19 2.30 5.17
C ILE A 45 5.66 1.89 5.26
N MET A 46 6.61 2.84 5.29
CA MET A 46 8.03 2.52 5.52
C MET A 46 8.27 1.90 6.90
N SER A 47 7.56 2.39 7.92
CA SER A 47 7.60 1.80 9.26
C SER A 47 6.93 0.42 9.33
N LEU A 48 5.83 0.21 8.61
CA LEU A 48 5.19 -1.10 8.46
C LEU A 48 6.13 -2.13 7.82
N CYS A 49 6.85 -1.73 6.78
CA CYS A 49 7.76 -2.62 6.05
C CYS A 49 9.10 -2.85 6.77
N ASN A 50 9.33 -2.18 7.91
CA ASN A 50 10.63 -2.12 8.56
C ASN A 50 11.77 -1.78 7.56
N CYS A 51 11.51 -0.81 6.67
CA CYS A 51 12.47 -0.44 5.63
C CYS A 51 13.81 -0.03 6.25
N ARG A 52 14.91 -0.54 5.67
CA ARG A 52 16.27 -0.14 6.01
C ARG A 52 16.46 1.36 5.83
N GLU A 53 17.39 1.94 6.58
CA GLU A 53 17.67 3.38 6.56
C GLU A 53 18.05 3.89 5.16
N ASP A 54 18.78 3.09 4.37
CA ASP A 54 19.15 3.45 3.00
C ASP A 54 17.93 3.54 2.07
N VAL A 55 16.95 2.66 2.25
CA VAL A 55 15.68 2.69 1.52
C VAL A 55 14.84 3.89 1.95
N ARG A 56 14.80 4.20 3.26
CA ARG A 56 14.10 5.37 3.79
C ARG A 56 14.64 6.67 3.21
N LYS A 57 15.96 6.87 3.22
CA LYS A 57 16.61 8.05 2.63
C LYS A 57 16.28 8.20 1.14
N LYS A 58 16.30 7.09 0.38
CA LYS A 58 15.90 7.10 -1.04
C LYS A 58 14.44 7.47 -1.21
N ALA A 59 13.55 6.92 -0.39
CA ALA A 59 12.12 7.23 -0.44
C ALA A 59 11.85 8.70 -0.12
N HIS A 60 12.50 9.28 0.91
CA HIS A 60 12.43 10.71 1.22
C HIS A 60 12.86 11.57 0.03
N SER A 61 14.01 11.26 -0.58
CA SER A 61 14.47 12.00 -1.78
C SER A 61 13.45 11.94 -2.93
N VAL A 62 12.77 10.82 -3.12
CA VAL A 62 11.73 10.70 -4.16
C VAL A 62 10.46 11.48 -3.77
N ILE A 63 10.09 11.49 -2.49
CA ILE A 63 8.96 12.28 -1.98
C ILE A 63 9.22 13.77 -2.20
N ASP A 64 10.43 14.25 -1.90
CA ASP A 64 10.81 15.64 -2.11
C ASP A 64 10.72 16.01 -3.61
N LYS A 65 11.24 15.15 -4.49
CA LYS A 65 11.11 15.33 -5.96
C LYS A 65 9.65 15.35 -6.44
N PHE A 66 8.76 14.61 -5.78
CA PHE A 66 7.33 14.68 -6.09
C PHE A 66 6.73 16.00 -5.60
N ALA A 67 7.11 16.46 -4.41
CA ALA A 67 6.65 17.72 -3.83
C ALA A 67 7.13 18.94 -4.64
N GLU A 68 8.38 18.96 -5.11
CA GLU A 68 8.94 19.98 -6.01
C GLU A 68 8.12 20.13 -7.30
N ARG A 69 7.49 19.03 -7.74
CA ARG A 69 6.62 19.00 -8.93
C ARG A 69 5.15 19.23 -8.60
N GLY A 70 4.81 19.58 -7.36
CA GLY A 70 3.44 19.79 -6.88
C GLY A 70 2.59 18.52 -6.77
N LEU A 71 3.21 17.34 -6.82
CA LEU A 71 2.55 16.04 -6.70
C LEU A 71 2.49 15.61 -5.23
N ARG A 72 1.45 14.84 -4.86
CA ARG A 72 1.39 14.20 -3.54
C ARG A 72 1.96 12.79 -3.65
N SER A 73 2.50 12.28 -2.55
CA SER A 73 3.05 10.93 -2.48
C SER A 73 2.07 9.99 -1.77
N LEU A 74 1.94 8.77 -2.28
CA LEU A 74 1.22 7.67 -1.65
C LEU A 74 2.14 6.44 -1.64
N ALA A 75 2.26 5.78 -0.50
CA ALA A 75 2.99 4.51 -0.44
C ALA A 75 2.01 3.34 -0.37
N VAL A 76 2.43 2.25 -1.00
CA VAL A 76 1.75 0.96 -1.01
C VAL A 76 2.76 -0.09 -0.56
N ALA A 77 2.31 -1.03 0.26
CA ALA A 77 3.06 -2.22 0.60
C ALA A 77 2.26 -3.47 0.29
N ARG A 78 2.94 -4.54 -0.12
CA ARG A 78 2.37 -5.86 -0.35
C ARG A 78 3.17 -6.90 0.41
N GLN A 79 2.52 -7.93 0.92
CA GLN A 79 3.17 -9.13 1.42
C GLN A 79 2.35 -10.35 1.04
N GLU A 80 2.99 -11.51 1.01
CA GLU A 80 2.30 -12.80 0.99
C GLU A 80 1.89 -13.21 2.41
N VAL A 81 0.85 -14.03 2.54
CA VAL A 81 0.40 -14.59 3.82
C VAL A 81 0.35 -16.12 3.70
N PRO A 82 1.51 -16.81 3.82
CA PRO A 82 1.60 -18.26 3.59
C PRO A 82 0.71 -19.08 4.52
N GLU A 83 0.49 -18.61 5.75
CA GLU A 83 -0.35 -19.25 6.76
C GLU A 83 -1.85 -19.19 6.45
N LYS A 84 -2.27 -18.44 5.42
CA LYS A 84 -3.68 -18.33 4.98
C LYS A 84 -4.65 -17.97 6.11
N SER A 85 -4.19 -17.17 7.07
CA SER A 85 -4.96 -16.64 8.19
C SER A 85 -4.90 -15.11 8.19
N LYS A 86 -6.00 -14.46 8.57
CA LYS A 86 -6.07 -13.00 8.69
C LYS A 86 -5.27 -12.48 9.88
N GLU A 87 -5.08 -13.29 10.92
CA GLU A 87 -4.32 -12.95 12.13
C GLU A 87 -2.80 -13.12 11.96
N SER A 88 -2.36 -13.92 10.98
CA SER A 88 -0.93 -14.14 10.72
C SER A 88 -0.21 -12.83 10.38
N PRO A 89 1.03 -12.63 10.87
CA PRO A 89 1.85 -11.48 10.49
C PRO A 89 2.18 -11.45 8.99
N GLY A 90 2.18 -12.61 8.31
CA GLY A 90 2.57 -12.75 6.92
C GLY A 90 4.09 -12.72 6.70
N GLY A 91 4.50 -12.71 5.43
CA GLY A 91 5.89 -12.62 5.01
C GLY A 91 6.44 -11.19 5.03
N PRO A 92 7.66 -10.97 4.49
CA PRO A 92 8.24 -9.64 4.37
C PRO A 92 7.40 -8.74 3.46
N TRP A 93 7.33 -7.46 3.82
CA TRP A 93 6.65 -6.46 3.01
C TRP A 93 7.54 -5.96 1.87
N GLU A 94 6.94 -5.88 0.68
CA GLU A 94 7.45 -5.20 -0.49
C GLU A 94 6.94 -3.75 -0.48
N PHE A 95 7.85 -2.78 -0.42
CA PHE A 95 7.53 -1.36 -0.38
C PHE A 95 7.52 -0.76 -1.79
N VAL A 96 6.45 -0.03 -2.14
CA VAL A 96 6.31 0.70 -3.41
C VAL A 96 5.84 2.13 -3.14
N LEU A 97 6.58 3.11 -3.67
CA LEU A 97 6.23 4.52 -3.59
C LEU A 97 5.63 5.00 -4.91
N GLN A 98 4.50 5.71 -4.85
CA GLN A 98 3.78 6.23 -6.01
C GLN A 98 3.55 7.74 -5.86
N ASN A 99 3.63 8.47 -6.98
CA ASN A 99 3.07 9.81 -7.04
C ASN A 99 1.58 9.75 -7.36
N ILE A 100 0.83 10.69 -6.84
CA ILE A 100 -0.56 10.93 -7.20
C ILE A 100 -0.67 12.37 -7.72
N SER A 101 -1.02 12.52 -8.99
CA SER A 101 -1.34 13.82 -9.56
C SER A 101 -2.63 14.35 -8.94
N LYS A 102 -2.65 15.63 -8.56
CA LYS A 102 -3.91 16.36 -8.43
C LYS A 102 -4.41 16.65 -9.85
N THR A 103 -4.90 15.65 -10.58
CA THR A 103 -5.68 15.93 -11.79
C THR A 103 -7.12 16.24 -11.40
N PRO A 104 -7.77 17.20 -12.09
CA PRO A 104 -9.03 17.80 -11.65
C PRO A 104 -10.15 16.76 -11.66
N SER A 105 -11.19 17.03 -10.87
CA SER A 105 -12.51 16.43 -11.02
C SER A 105 -12.81 16.06 -12.47
N LEU A 106 -13.18 14.79 -12.70
CA LEU A 106 -13.92 14.42 -13.89
C LEU A 106 -15.05 15.46 -14.07
N PRO A 107 -15.16 16.14 -15.24
CA PRO A 107 -16.37 16.89 -15.52
C PRO A 107 -17.53 15.90 -15.51
N ILE A 108 -18.52 16.22 -14.69
CA ILE A 108 -19.85 15.60 -14.69
C ILE A 108 -20.58 16.08 -15.94
#